data_AF-A0A917Q199-F1
#
_entry.id   AF-A0A917Q199-F1
#
_cell.length_a   1.000
_cell.length_b   1.000
_cell.length_c   1.000
_cell.angle_alpha   90.00
_cell.angle_beta   90.00
_cell.angle_gamma   90.00
#
_symmetry.space_group_name_H-M   'P 1'
#
loop_
_entity.id
_entity.type
_entity.pdbx_description
1 polymer ?
#
loop_
_entity_poly.entity_id
_entity_poly.type
_entity_poly.pdbx_seq_one_letter_code
_entity_poly.pdbx_strand_id
1 'polypeptide(L)'
;MGLFINHNEHPKVFKNNGEILEPNQGYFHRDNFADMINEQKKINQSLTSAFQEIKALYHHQQHVNASKWKNVGDQLQALNDRKREHEAFERQAMEWLAKLDRNNQQLQHILENEDTMTKEVAGGIASLNESSRGIVERLAAYEVANQEMAQQMKELADMNRKMSDQVADQDKVQKDMSDRLENQEALMEKVHRQISEFRTILFERSSYLAEKIEDSYNLTSSYFYKLVSGSDKPLTLYMGQRKSGSEQRRD
;
A
#
# COMPACT_ATOMS: atom_id res chain seq x y z
N MET A 1 -70.41 -114.42 67.43
CA MET A 1 -71.79 -113.91 67.32
C MET A 1 -72.72 -115.10 67.16
N GLY A 2 -73.66 -115.32 68.10
CA GLY A 2 -74.57 -116.47 68.08
C GLY A 2 -75.76 -116.22 67.15
N LEU A 3 -75.99 -117.14 66.21
CA LEU A 3 -77.14 -117.12 65.31
C LEU A 3 -78.38 -117.66 66.04
N PHE A 4 -79.37 -116.79 66.23
CA PHE A 4 -80.68 -117.13 66.78
C PHE A 4 -81.61 -117.53 65.62
N ILE A 5 -81.97 -118.81 65.50
CA ILE A 5 -82.85 -119.29 64.42
C ILE A 5 -84.27 -119.47 64.98
N ASN A 6 -85.14 -118.51 64.65
CA ASN A 6 -86.56 -118.55 64.97
C ASN A 6 -87.27 -119.52 64.01
N HIS A 7 -87.81 -120.63 64.53
CA HIS A 7 -88.34 -121.75 63.72
C HIS A 7 -89.73 -121.49 63.10
N ASN A 8 -90.36 -120.34 63.41
CA ASN A 8 -91.76 -120.08 63.02
C ASN A 8 -91.95 -119.05 61.88
N GLU A 9 -90.90 -118.34 61.43
CA GLU A 9 -91.05 -117.25 60.43
C GLU A 9 -90.27 -117.46 59.12
N HIS A 10 -89.46 -118.53 59.01
CA HIS A 10 -88.65 -118.78 57.80
C HIS A 10 -88.67 -120.25 57.35
N PRO A 11 -89.75 -120.72 56.68
CA PRO A 11 -89.88 -122.11 56.21
C PRO A 11 -88.93 -122.50 55.05
N LYS A 12 -88.01 -121.62 54.63
CA LYS A 12 -87.07 -121.87 53.53
C LYS A 12 -85.60 -121.98 53.97
N VAL A 13 -85.31 -121.96 55.27
CA VAL A 13 -83.93 -122.12 55.78
C VAL A 13 -83.69 -123.61 56.08
N PHE A 14 -82.99 -124.29 55.16
CA PHE A 14 -82.60 -125.68 55.31
C PHE A 14 -81.37 -125.81 56.22
N LYS A 15 -81.51 -126.47 57.37
CA LYS A 15 -80.38 -126.89 58.21
C LYS A 15 -79.79 -128.18 57.61
N ASN A 16 -78.58 -128.09 57.08
CA ASN A 16 -77.83 -129.25 56.63
C ASN A 16 -77.25 -129.97 57.87
N ASN A 17 -77.60 -131.25 58.07
CA ASN A 17 -77.18 -132.07 59.21
C ASN A 17 -75.92 -132.92 58.90
N GLY A 18 -75.15 -132.57 57.87
CA GLY A 18 -73.86 -133.21 57.58
C GLY A 18 -72.73 -132.72 58.49
N GLU A 19 -71.87 -133.63 58.95
CA GLU A 19 -70.62 -133.29 59.65
C GLU A 19 -69.71 -132.45 58.73
N ILE A 20 -69.31 -131.27 59.22
CA ILE A 20 -68.37 -130.38 58.52
C ILE A 20 -66.97 -130.96 58.70
N LEU A 21 -66.39 -131.47 57.61
CA LEU A 21 -65.15 -132.27 57.63
C LEU A 21 -63.85 -131.49 57.92
N GLU A 22 -63.83 -130.15 57.90
CA GLU A 22 -62.61 -129.36 58.21
C GLU A 22 -62.93 -127.97 58.81
N PRO A 23 -62.12 -127.47 59.77
CA PRO A 23 -62.28 -126.13 60.34
C PRO A 23 -61.87 -125.05 59.33
N ASN A 24 -62.85 -124.27 58.86
CA ASN A 24 -62.70 -123.25 57.83
C ASN A 24 -62.09 -121.90 58.31
N GLN A 25 -61.30 -121.90 59.38
CA GLN A 25 -60.65 -120.70 59.92
C GLN A 25 -59.16 -120.95 60.19
N GLY A 26 -58.30 -120.51 59.26
CA GLY A 26 -56.87 -120.38 59.53
C GLY A 26 -56.60 -119.17 60.43
N TYR A 27 -55.81 -119.34 61.48
CA TYR A 27 -55.37 -118.24 62.35
C TYR A 27 -54.56 -117.21 61.55
N PHE A 28 -55.14 -116.05 61.23
CA PHE A 28 -54.40 -114.90 60.72
C PHE A 28 -53.79 -114.13 61.90
N HIS A 29 -52.57 -114.49 62.31
CA HIS A 29 -51.80 -113.72 63.29
C HIS A 29 -51.05 -112.61 62.56
N ARG A 30 -51.62 -111.40 62.56
CA ARG A 30 -50.97 -110.20 62.05
C ARG A 30 -50.15 -109.57 63.15
N ASP A 31 -48.84 -109.55 62.99
CA ASP A 31 -47.95 -108.83 63.88
C ASP A 31 -47.98 -107.34 63.53
N ASN A 32 -48.92 -106.62 64.15
CA ASN A 32 -49.11 -105.19 63.95
C ASN A 32 -47.84 -104.37 64.29
N PHE A 33 -46.95 -104.90 65.14
CA PHE A 33 -45.69 -104.24 65.50
C PHE A 33 -44.66 -104.39 64.38
N ALA A 34 -44.57 -105.57 63.75
CA ALA A 34 -43.75 -105.77 62.57
C ALA A 34 -44.19 -104.89 61.39
N ASP A 35 -45.50 -104.76 61.17
CA ASP A 35 -46.06 -103.83 60.16
C ASP A 35 -45.69 -102.38 60.47
N MET A 36 -45.82 -101.95 61.74
CA MET A 36 -45.44 -100.60 62.17
C MET A 36 -43.94 -100.34 61.98
N ILE A 37 -43.06 -101.30 62.31
CA ILE A 37 -41.61 -101.19 62.07
C ILE A 37 -41.32 -101.07 60.58
N ASN A 38 -41.99 -101.85 59.73
CA ASN A 38 -41.81 -101.80 58.29
C ASN A 38 -42.26 -100.45 57.70
N GLU A 39 -43.39 -99.92 58.14
CA GLU A 39 -43.86 -98.58 57.73
C GLU A 39 -42.94 -97.47 58.26
N GLN A 40 -42.46 -97.56 59.50
CA GLN A 40 -41.46 -96.63 60.03
C GLN A 40 -40.17 -96.66 59.21
N LYS A 41 -39.72 -97.84 58.76
CA LYS A 41 -38.54 -98.00 57.90
C LYS A 41 -38.76 -97.37 56.53
N LYS A 42 -39.92 -97.57 55.91
CA LYS A 42 -40.28 -96.93 54.64
C LYS A 42 -40.35 -95.40 54.77
N ILE A 43 -40.95 -94.90 55.85
CA ILE A 43 -41.01 -93.46 56.14
C ILE A 43 -39.60 -92.89 56.32
N ASN A 44 -38.74 -93.55 57.11
CA ASN A 44 -37.37 -93.11 57.31
C ASN A 44 -36.56 -93.12 56.00
N GLN A 45 -36.75 -94.13 55.15
CA GLN A 45 -36.13 -94.20 53.82
C GLN A 45 -36.62 -93.05 52.93
N SER A 46 -37.94 -92.82 52.87
CA SER A 46 -38.52 -91.71 52.10
C SER A 46 -38.04 -90.34 52.60
N LEU A 47 -37.98 -90.13 53.91
CA LEU A 47 -37.44 -88.91 54.52
C LEU A 47 -35.95 -88.73 54.20
N THR A 48 -35.16 -89.80 54.22
CA THR A 48 -33.74 -89.75 53.88
C THR A 48 -33.54 -89.38 52.41
N SER A 49 -34.32 -89.97 51.51
CA SER A 49 -34.30 -89.64 50.07
C SER A 49 -34.72 -88.19 49.83
N ALA A 50 -35.82 -87.73 50.44
CA ALA A 50 -36.27 -86.34 50.34
C ALA A 50 -35.22 -85.35 50.87
N PHE A 51 -34.55 -85.69 51.98
CA PHE A 51 -33.48 -84.86 52.53
C PHE A 51 -32.26 -84.79 51.60
N GLN A 52 -31.89 -85.90 50.96
CA GLN A 52 -30.81 -85.94 49.97
C GLN A 52 -31.16 -85.11 48.73
N GLU A 53 -32.39 -85.18 48.24
CA GLU A 53 -32.88 -84.37 47.12
C GLU A 53 -32.87 -82.88 47.45
N ILE A 54 -33.38 -82.48 48.62
CA ILE A 54 -33.34 -81.08 49.09
C ILE A 54 -31.89 -80.59 49.17
N LYS A 55 -30.97 -81.42 49.69
CA LYS A 55 -29.55 -81.07 49.77
C LYS A 55 -28.93 -80.88 48.39
N ALA A 56 -29.25 -81.76 47.43
CA ALA A 56 -28.77 -81.63 46.05
C ALA A 56 -29.31 -80.37 45.37
N LEU A 57 -30.61 -80.08 45.54
CA LEU A 57 -31.24 -78.85 45.06
C LEU A 57 -30.61 -77.60 45.68
N TYR A 58 -30.34 -77.63 46.99
CA TYR A 58 -29.69 -76.52 47.68
C TYR A 58 -28.28 -76.23 47.14
N HIS A 59 -27.46 -77.27 46.97
CA HIS A 59 -26.12 -77.11 46.38
C HIS A 59 -26.19 -76.62 44.93
N HIS A 60 -27.10 -77.17 44.13
CA HIS A 60 -27.31 -76.71 42.76
C HIS A 60 -27.72 -75.23 42.73
N GLN A 61 -28.70 -74.85 43.55
CA GLN A 61 -29.17 -73.46 43.68
C GLN A 61 -28.04 -72.53 44.13
N GLN A 62 -27.20 -72.95 45.08
CA GLN A 62 -26.05 -72.17 45.55
C GLN A 62 -25.05 -71.91 44.41
N HIS A 63 -24.74 -72.91 43.59
CA HIS A 63 -23.86 -72.76 42.43
C HIS A 63 -24.47 -71.84 41.36
N VAL A 64 -25.75 -72.01 41.05
CA VAL A 64 -26.46 -71.15 40.09
C VAL A 64 -26.54 -69.71 40.60
N ASN A 65 -26.77 -69.52 41.90
CA ASN A 65 -26.77 -68.18 42.50
C ASN A 65 -25.37 -67.57 42.46
N ALA A 66 -24.32 -68.32 42.79
CA ALA A 66 -22.94 -67.84 42.73
C ALA A 66 -22.54 -67.40 41.31
N SER A 67 -22.92 -68.17 40.29
CA SER A 67 -22.64 -67.81 38.89
C SER A 67 -23.43 -66.58 38.44
N LYS A 68 -24.70 -66.45 38.85
CA LYS A 68 -25.50 -65.23 38.62
C LYS A 68 -24.87 -64.01 39.28
N TRP A 69 -24.45 -64.11 40.54
CA TRP A 69 -23.79 -63.02 41.25
C TRP A 69 -22.46 -62.63 40.60
N LYS A 70 -21.69 -63.61 40.13
CA LYS A 70 -20.47 -63.34 39.37
C LYS A 70 -20.77 -62.56 38.08
N ASN A 71 -21.77 -63.00 37.30
CA ASN A 71 -22.16 -62.32 36.07
C ASN A 71 -22.64 -60.87 36.34
N VAL A 72 -23.46 -60.67 37.38
CA VAL A 72 -23.86 -59.31 37.80
C VAL A 72 -22.65 -58.47 38.20
N GLY A 73 -21.68 -59.06 38.90
CA GLY A 73 -20.41 -58.40 39.24
C GLY A 73 -19.62 -57.99 37.99
N ASP A 74 -19.46 -58.91 37.03
CA ASP A 74 -18.75 -58.67 35.77
C ASP A 74 -19.45 -57.56 34.94
N GLN A 75 -20.79 -57.57 34.90
CA GLN A 75 -21.58 -56.53 34.23
C GLN A 75 -21.46 -55.17 34.90
N LEU A 76 -21.48 -55.11 36.24
CA LEU A 76 -21.28 -53.87 36.99
C LEU A 76 -19.87 -53.31 36.78
N GLN A 77 -18.87 -54.17 36.73
CA GLN A 77 -17.50 -53.76 36.42
C GLN A 77 -17.39 -53.20 35.01
N ALA A 78 -17.93 -53.89 34.01
CA ALA A 78 -17.95 -53.40 32.62
C ALA A 78 -18.69 -52.07 32.48
N LEU A 79 -19.81 -51.88 33.19
CA LEU A 79 -20.53 -50.61 33.24
C LEU A 79 -19.69 -49.50 33.86
N ASN A 80 -18.96 -49.79 34.94
CA ASN A 80 -18.09 -48.83 35.60
C ASN A 80 -16.90 -48.42 34.71
N ASP A 81 -16.30 -49.38 34.01
CA ASP A 81 -15.21 -49.12 33.07
C ASP A 81 -15.70 -48.26 31.90
N ARG A 82 -16.86 -48.59 31.33
CA ARG A 82 -17.49 -47.78 30.27
C ARG A 82 -17.83 -46.36 30.74
N LYS A 83 -18.27 -46.21 31.99
CA LYS A 83 -18.53 -44.89 32.57
C LYS A 83 -17.25 -44.05 32.64
N ARG A 84 -16.12 -44.64 33.06
CA ARG A 84 -14.82 -43.95 33.10
C ARG A 84 -14.35 -43.52 31.71
N GLU A 85 -14.52 -44.39 30.71
CA GLU A 85 -14.22 -44.06 29.32
C GLU A 85 -15.11 -42.90 28.83
N HIS A 86 -16.40 -42.91 29.19
CA HIS A 86 -17.32 -41.84 28.85
C HIS A 86 -16.91 -40.50 29.49
N GLU A 87 -16.58 -40.48 30.77
CA GLU A 87 -16.09 -39.28 31.47
C GLU A 87 -14.76 -38.78 30.90
N ALA A 88 -13.89 -39.66 30.40
CA ALA A 88 -12.66 -39.27 29.71
C ALA A 88 -12.98 -38.63 28.36
N PHE A 89 -13.88 -39.25 27.58
CA PHE A 89 -14.34 -38.73 26.30
C PHE A 89 -15.03 -37.36 26.45
N GLU A 90 -15.93 -37.20 27.42
CA GLU A 90 -16.61 -35.92 27.70
C GLU A 90 -15.61 -34.81 28.00
N ARG A 91 -14.58 -35.09 28.82
CA ARG A 91 -13.50 -34.13 29.10
C ARG A 91 -12.75 -33.73 27.84
N GLN A 92 -12.42 -34.69 26.98
CA GLN A 92 -11.75 -34.42 25.71
C GLN A 92 -12.64 -33.63 24.75
N ALA A 93 -13.92 -33.95 24.67
CA ALA A 93 -14.89 -33.22 23.86
C ALA A 93 -15.03 -31.75 24.34
N MET A 94 -15.07 -31.53 25.66
CA MET A 94 -15.07 -30.19 26.24
C MET A 94 -13.79 -29.42 25.91
N GLU A 95 -12.62 -30.07 25.95
CA GLU A 95 -11.36 -29.44 25.56
C GLU A 95 -11.37 -29.05 24.07
N TRP A 96 -11.90 -29.92 23.20
CA TRP A 96 -12.05 -29.61 21.77
C TRP A 96 -13.03 -28.47 21.52
N LEU A 97 -14.17 -28.44 22.22
CA LEU A 97 -15.11 -27.33 22.14
C LEU A 97 -14.48 -26.02 22.60
N ALA A 98 -13.72 -26.04 23.70
CA ALA A 98 -13.00 -24.86 24.18
C ALA A 98 -11.92 -24.38 23.20
N LYS A 99 -11.20 -25.30 22.53
CA LYS A 99 -10.25 -24.95 21.47
C LYS A 99 -10.96 -24.36 20.25
N LEU A 100 -12.07 -24.96 19.84
CA LEU A 100 -12.87 -24.47 18.72
C LEU A 100 -13.41 -23.06 19.00
N ASP A 101 -13.93 -22.82 20.20
CA ASP A 101 -14.44 -21.51 20.63
C ASP A 101 -13.33 -20.45 20.62
N ARG A 102 -12.15 -20.76 21.18
CA ARG A 102 -10.99 -19.85 21.13
C ARG A 102 -10.57 -19.54 19.70
N ASN A 103 -10.49 -20.55 18.84
CA ASN A 103 -10.13 -20.35 17.43
C ASN A 103 -11.18 -19.49 16.72
N ASN A 104 -12.46 -19.66 17.02
CA ASN A 104 -13.53 -18.86 16.45
C ASN A 104 -13.45 -17.39 16.90
N GLN A 105 -13.17 -17.14 18.19
CA GLN A 105 -12.91 -15.80 18.71
C GLN A 105 -11.69 -15.14 18.04
N GLN A 106 -10.62 -15.91 17.83
CA GLN A 106 -9.43 -15.42 17.11
C GLN A 106 -9.75 -15.08 15.65
N LEU A 107 -10.50 -15.93 14.95
CA LEU A 107 -10.94 -15.66 13.59
C LEU A 107 -11.82 -14.41 13.51
N GLN A 108 -12.74 -14.23 14.47
CA GLN A 108 -13.56 -13.03 14.54
C GLN A 108 -12.70 -11.77 14.71
N HIS A 109 -11.71 -11.80 15.61
CA HIS A 109 -10.80 -10.67 15.78
C HIS A 109 -9.94 -10.40 14.53
N ILE A 110 -9.52 -11.44 13.81
CA ILE A 110 -8.80 -11.28 12.54
C ILE A 110 -9.71 -10.62 11.50
N LEU A 111 -10.97 -11.05 11.38
CA LEU A 111 -11.94 -10.47 10.45
C LEU A 111 -12.25 -9.00 10.79
N GLU A 112 -12.42 -8.67 12.08
CA GLU A 112 -12.62 -7.29 12.52
C GLU A 112 -11.41 -6.41 12.18
N ASN A 113 -10.19 -6.92 12.37
CA ASN A 113 -8.97 -6.23 11.97
C ASN A 113 -8.82 -6.11 10.44
N GLU A 114 -9.26 -7.10 9.68
CA GLU A 114 -9.23 -7.05 8.22
C GLU A 114 -10.22 -6.00 7.69
N ASP A 115 -11.39 -5.88 8.30
CA ASP A 115 -12.37 -4.83 7.97
C ASP A 115 -11.84 -3.43 8.29
N THR A 116 -11.17 -3.23 9.44
CA THR A 116 -10.55 -1.94 9.78
C THR A 116 -9.41 -1.60 8.82
N MET A 117 -8.53 -2.55 8.52
CA MET A 117 -7.45 -2.38 7.55
C MET A 117 -7.99 -2.07 6.15
N THR A 118 -9.06 -2.74 5.73
CA THR A 118 -9.70 -2.49 4.43
C THR A 118 -10.27 -1.07 4.35
N LYS A 119 -10.88 -0.57 5.43
CA LYS A 119 -11.37 0.82 5.53
C LYS A 119 -10.22 1.84 5.48
N GLU A 120 -9.12 1.57 6.16
CA GLU A 120 -7.93 2.44 6.11
C GLU A 120 -7.32 2.50 4.70
N VAL A 121 -7.18 1.34 4.04
CA VAL A 121 -6.71 1.26 2.64
C VAL A 121 -7.65 2.01 1.70
N ALA A 122 -8.97 1.84 1.86
CA ALA A 122 -9.95 2.57 1.06
C ALA A 122 -9.85 4.10 1.27
N GLY A 123 -9.67 4.55 2.51
CA GLY A 123 -9.41 5.96 2.83
C GLY A 123 -8.12 6.49 2.21
N GLY A 124 -7.04 5.69 2.28
CA GLY A 124 -5.77 5.98 1.64
C GLY A 124 -5.89 6.14 0.12
N ILE A 125 -6.59 5.21 -0.54
CA ILE A 125 -6.86 5.26 -1.99
C ILE A 125 -7.68 6.51 -2.35
N ALA A 126 -8.70 6.86 -1.56
CA ALA A 126 -9.51 8.05 -1.81
C ALA A 126 -8.65 9.33 -1.73
N SER A 127 -7.80 9.46 -0.71
CA SER A 127 -6.89 10.60 -0.56
C SER A 127 -5.85 10.67 -1.68
N LEU A 128 -5.33 9.51 -2.12
CA LEU A 128 -4.39 9.43 -3.23
C LEU A 128 -5.06 9.86 -4.54
N ASN A 129 -6.31 9.46 -4.76
CA ASN A 129 -7.08 9.82 -5.94
C ASN A 129 -7.39 11.33 -5.97
N GLU A 130 -7.74 11.92 -4.81
CA GLU A 130 -7.92 13.36 -4.68
C GLU A 130 -6.62 14.13 -4.97
N SER A 131 -5.50 13.68 -4.39
CA SER A 131 -4.18 14.25 -4.66
C SER A 131 -3.79 14.13 -6.15
N SER A 132 -4.04 12.96 -6.75
CA SER A 132 -3.80 12.72 -8.18
C SER A 132 -4.61 13.68 -9.04
N ARG A 133 -5.89 13.89 -8.73
CA ARG A 133 -6.73 14.87 -9.42
C ARG A 133 -6.17 16.29 -9.27
N GLY A 134 -5.74 16.69 -8.08
CA GLY A 134 -5.11 17.99 -7.86
C GLY A 134 -3.79 18.17 -8.63
N ILE A 135 -3.00 17.10 -8.79
CA ILE A 135 -1.79 17.12 -9.63
C ILE A 135 -2.16 17.30 -11.10
N VAL A 136 -3.18 16.59 -11.59
CA VAL A 136 -3.66 16.72 -12.98
C VAL A 136 -4.14 18.14 -13.25
N GLU A 137 -4.91 18.74 -12.34
CA GLU A 137 -5.37 20.13 -12.48
C GLU A 137 -4.20 21.12 -12.50
N ARG A 138 -3.18 20.93 -11.64
CA ARG A 138 -1.96 21.74 -11.67
C ARG A 138 -1.16 21.57 -12.96
N LEU A 139 -1.05 20.35 -13.48
CA LEU A 139 -0.37 20.08 -14.75
C LEU A 139 -1.09 20.76 -15.91
N ALA A 140 -2.42 20.73 -15.95
CA ALA A 140 -3.21 21.45 -16.94
C ALA A 140 -2.98 22.97 -16.86
N ALA A 141 -2.92 23.54 -15.65
CA ALA A 141 -2.60 24.96 -15.48
C ALA A 141 -1.17 25.29 -15.95
N TYR A 142 -0.19 24.42 -15.68
CA TYR A 142 1.17 24.56 -16.19
C TYR A 142 1.25 24.47 -17.71
N GLU A 143 0.46 23.60 -18.34
CA GLU A 143 0.39 23.49 -19.79
C GLU A 143 -0.09 24.80 -20.42
N VAL A 144 -1.16 25.40 -19.87
CA VAL A 144 -1.67 26.71 -20.32
C VAL A 144 -0.60 27.79 -20.14
N ALA A 145 0.04 27.87 -18.97
CA ALA A 145 1.09 28.86 -18.71
C ALA A 145 2.30 28.69 -19.65
N ASN A 146 2.67 27.44 -19.98
CA ASN A 146 3.73 27.17 -20.96
C ASN A 146 3.33 27.58 -22.38
N GLN A 147 2.07 27.37 -22.77
CA GLN A 147 1.57 27.84 -24.06
C GLN A 147 1.61 29.37 -24.17
N GLU A 148 1.18 30.07 -23.13
CA GLU A 148 1.28 31.53 -23.06
C GLU A 148 2.73 32.03 -23.12
N MET A 149 3.64 31.38 -22.38
CA MET A 149 5.06 31.72 -22.41
C MET A 149 5.67 31.48 -23.80
N ALA A 150 5.34 30.36 -24.46
CA ALA A 150 5.78 30.06 -25.81
C ALA A 150 5.27 31.12 -26.81
N GLN A 151 4.04 31.58 -26.64
CA GLN A 151 3.46 32.65 -27.46
C GLN A 151 4.19 33.99 -27.25
N GLN A 152 4.45 34.39 -26.00
CA GLN A 152 5.22 35.60 -25.69
C GLN A 152 6.65 35.53 -26.25
N MET A 153 7.29 34.36 -26.17
CA MET A 153 8.63 34.16 -26.69
C MET A 153 8.68 34.26 -28.22
N LYS A 154 7.62 33.80 -28.91
CA LYS A 154 7.44 34.01 -30.34
C LYS A 154 7.26 35.48 -30.70
N GLU A 155 6.45 36.22 -29.94
CA GLU A 155 6.25 37.66 -30.14
C GLU A 155 7.54 38.46 -29.91
N LEU A 156 8.33 38.09 -28.89
CA LEU A 156 9.63 38.69 -28.64
C LEU A 156 10.61 38.41 -29.78
N ALA A 157 10.61 37.18 -30.32
CA ALA A 157 11.43 36.83 -31.48
C ALA A 157 11.05 37.65 -32.73
N ASP A 158 9.76 37.84 -32.98
CA ASP A 158 9.25 38.66 -34.09
C ASP A 158 9.60 40.14 -33.90
N MET A 159 9.50 40.66 -32.67
CA MET A 159 9.89 42.04 -32.35
C MET A 159 11.40 42.25 -32.54
N ASN A 160 12.22 41.30 -32.07
CA ASN A 160 13.66 41.35 -32.23
C ASN A 160 14.07 41.30 -33.71
N ARG A 161 13.36 40.49 -34.52
CA ARG A 161 13.56 40.46 -35.98
C ARG A 161 13.24 41.81 -36.62
N LYS A 162 12.10 42.42 -36.29
CA LYS A 162 11.74 43.77 -36.78
C LYS A 162 12.75 44.83 -36.35
N MET A 163 13.25 44.76 -35.12
CA MET A 163 14.28 45.67 -34.62
C MET A 163 15.59 45.49 -35.40
N SER A 164 16.01 44.24 -35.66
CA SER A 164 17.17 43.96 -36.49
C SER A 164 17.04 44.52 -37.91
N ASP A 165 15.85 44.41 -38.53
CA ASP A 165 15.58 44.96 -39.85
C ASP A 165 15.65 46.50 -39.83
N GLN A 166 15.09 47.14 -38.80
CA GLN A 166 15.17 48.60 -38.63
C GLN A 166 16.59 49.11 -38.40
N VAL A 167 17.40 48.38 -37.61
CA VAL A 167 18.82 48.70 -37.41
C VAL A 167 19.58 48.56 -38.73
N ALA A 168 19.34 47.49 -39.50
CA ALA A 168 19.96 47.33 -40.81
C ALA A 168 19.58 48.44 -41.81
N ASP A 169 18.36 48.97 -41.72
CA ASP A 169 17.94 50.12 -42.53
C ASP A 169 18.54 51.43 -42.03
N GLN A 170 18.66 51.63 -40.71
CA GLN A 170 19.39 52.77 -40.14
C GLN A 170 20.87 52.76 -40.54
N ASP A 171 21.53 51.61 -40.52
CA ASP A 171 22.92 51.46 -40.95
C ASP A 171 23.11 51.92 -42.41
N LYS A 172 22.16 51.61 -43.30
CA LYS A 172 22.20 52.09 -44.70
C LYS A 172 22.07 53.60 -44.78
N VAL A 173 21.14 54.19 -44.03
CA VAL A 173 20.92 55.65 -43.98
C VAL A 173 22.15 56.36 -43.42
N GLN A 174 22.75 55.81 -42.35
CA GLN A 174 23.96 56.34 -41.75
C GLN A 174 25.15 56.26 -42.71
N LYS A 175 25.26 55.17 -43.48
CA LYS A 175 26.28 55.02 -44.51
C LYS A 175 26.12 56.05 -45.63
N ASP A 176 24.91 56.24 -46.16
CA ASP A 176 24.62 57.29 -47.16
C ASP A 176 24.96 58.68 -46.62
N MET A 177 24.60 58.96 -45.36
CA MET A 177 24.93 60.23 -44.71
C MET A 177 26.45 60.42 -44.57
N SER A 178 27.19 59.36 -44.22
CA SER A 178 28.66 59.39 -44.14
C SER A 178 29.28 59.68 -45.50
N ASP A 179 28.85 58.98 -46.56
CA ASP A 179 29.33 59.18 -47.93
C ASP A 179 29.09 60.63 -48.39
N ARG A 180 27.94 61.21 -48.04
CA ARG A 180 27.61 62.62 -48.33
C ARG A 180 28.49 63.60 -47.55
N LEU A 181 28.76 63.34 -46.28
CA LEU A 181 29.63 64.18 -45.45
C LEU A 181 31.08 64.14 -45.97
N GLU A 182 31.59 62.96 -46.31
CA GLU A 182 32.94 62.82 -46.91
C GLU A 182 33.05 63.60 -48.22
N ASN A 183 32.03 63.53 -49.09
CA ASN A 183 32.02 64.30 -50.33
C ASN A 183 31.94 65.82 -50.08
N GLN A 184 31.20 66.26 -49.06
CA GLN A 184 31.17 67.66 -48.64
C GLN A 184 32.51 68.12 -48.06
N GLU A 185 33.17 67.29 -47.26
CA GLU A 185 34.50 67.55 -46.71
C GLU A 185 35.53 67.71 -47.84
N ALA A 186 35.54 66.80 -48.83
CA ALA A 186 36.41 66.90 -50.00
C ALA A 186 36.17 68.17 -50.83
N LEU A 187 34.90 68.57 -51.02
CA LEU A 187 34.56 69.84 -51.66
C LEU A 187 35.02 71.05 -50.85
N MET A 188 34.85 71.02 -49.54
CA MET A 188 35.28 72.09 -48.64
C MET A 188 36.81 72.23 -48.66
N GLU A 189 37.55 71.12 -48.63
CA GLU A 189 39.00 71.11 -48.73
C GLU A 189 39.47 71.70 -50.07
N LYS A 190 38.81 71.34 -51.18
CA LYS A 190 39.09 71.94 -52.49
C LYS A 190 38.85 73.44 -52.51
N VAL A 191 37.73 73.92 -51.94
CA VAL A 191 37.44 75.36 -51.82
C VAL A 191 38.48 76.05 -50.94
N HIS A 192 38.86 75.42 -49.82
CA HIS A 192 39.90 75.94 -48.93
C HIS A 192 41.23 76.11 -49.65
N ARG A 193 41.66 75.11 -50.44
CA ARG A 193 42.85 75.19 -51.28
C ARG A 193 42.75 76.31 -52.31
N GLN A 194 41.61 76.46 -53.00
CA GLN A 194 41.39 77.55 -53.96
C GLN A 194 41.47 78.93 -53.31
N ILE A 195 40.91 79.10 -52.10
CA ILE A 195 41.02 80.35 -51.33
C ILE A 195 42.50 80.63 -50.97
N SER A 196 43.26 79.60 -50.61
CA SER A 196 44.69 79.73 -50.31
C SER A 196 45.53 80.11 -51.55
N GLU A 197 45.23 79.49 -52.70
CA GLU A 197 45.83 79.85 -53.99
C GLU A 197 45.48 81.29 -54.37
N PHE A 198 44.21 81.69 -54.24
CA PHE A 198 43.77 83.06 -54.49
C PHE A 198 44.46 84.07 -53.56
N ARG A 199 44.58 83.76 -52.27
CA ARG A 199 45.34 84.56 -51.30
C ARG A 199 46.80 84.71 -51.72
N THR A 200 47.44 83.63 -52.17
CA THR A 200 48.83 83.65 -52.67
C THR A 200 48.97 84.56 -53.88
N ILE A 201 48.08 84.41 -54.88
CA ILE A 201 48.05 85.27 -56.07
C ILE A 201 47.84 86.73 -55.70
N LEU A 202 46.91 87.04 -54.78
CA LEU A 202 46.69 88.40 -54.30
C LEU A 202 47.92 88.99 -53.61
N PHE A 203 48.60 88.21 -52.77
CA PHE A 203 49.85 88.66 -52.14
C PHE A 203 50.95 88.90 -53.16
N GLU A 204 51.14 88.01 -54.14
CA GLU A 204 52.11 88.19 -55.22
C GLU A 204 51.82 89.45 -56.03
N ARG A 205 50.56 89.62 -56.48
CA ARG A 205 50.14 90.77 -57.27
C ARG A 205 50.22 92.07 -56.49
N SER A 206 49.84 92.07 -55.22
CA SER A 206 49.93 93.25 -54.35
C SER A 206 51.38 93.61 -54.07
N SER A 207 52.25 92.63 -53.82
CA SER A 207 53.70 92.84 -53.65
C SER A 207 54.33 93.37 -54.93
N TYR A 208 54.01 92.82 -56.10
CA TYR A 208 54.48 93.32 -57.39
C TYR A 208 54.02 94.77 -57.65
N LEU A 209 52.77 95.10 -57.31
CA LEU A 209 52.27 96.47 -57.42
C LEU A 209 52.95 97.42 -56.44
N ALA A 210 53.19 96.98 -55.21
CA ALA A 210 53.93 97.73 -54.21
C ALA A 210 55.36 98.01 -54.69
N GLU A 211 56.05 96.99 -55.21
CA GLU A 211 57.38 97.10 -55.81
C GLU A 211 57.37 98.05 -57.02
N LYS A 212 56.37 97.97 -57.90
CA LYS A 212 56.23 98.91 -59.03
C LYS A 212 55.96 100.35 -58.58
N ILE A 213 55.14 100.55 -57.56
CA ILE A 213 54.89 101.87 -56.98
C ILE A 213 56.18 102.39 -56.33
N GLU A 214 56.91 101.54 -55.60
CA GLU A 214 58.20 101.89 -54.99
C GLU A 214 59.26 102.24 -56.06
N ASP A 215 59.37 101.44 -57.12
CA ASP A 215 60.23 101.69 -58.28
C ASP A 215 59.88 103.02 -58.97
N SER A 216 58.60 103.25 -59.25
CA SER A 216 58.13 104.49 -59.86
C SER A 216 58.31 105.69 -58.94
N TYR A 217 58.11 105.54 -57.63
CA TYR A 217 58.38 106.57 -56.65
C TYR A 217 59.88 106.88 -56.58
N ASN A 218 60.75 105.88 -56.59
CA ASN A 218 62.20 106.04 -56.65
C ASN A 218 62.64 106.70 -57.97
N LEU A 219 62.07 106.32 -59.11
CA LEU A 219 62.37 106.92 -60.43
C LEU A 219 61.89 108.38 -60.50
N THR A 220 60.68 108.65 -60.04
CA THR A 220 60.09 110.00 -60.12
C THR A 220 60.69 110.92 -59.06
N SER A 221 60.95 110.42 -57.86
CA SER A 221 61.65 111.18 -56.82
C SER A 221 63.09 111.45 -57.22
N SER A 222 63.83 110.51 -57.81
CA SER A 222 65.17 110.78 -58.34
C SER A 222 65.15 111.80 -59.47
N TYR A 223 64.14 111.79 -60.35
CA TYR A 223 63.95 112.83 -61.38
C TYR A 223 63.59 114.21 -60.79
N PHE A 224 62.63 114.28 -59.87
CA PHE A 224 62.23 115.53 -59.21
C PHE A 224 63.36 116.09 -58.34
N TYR A 225 64.05 115.23 -57.61
CA TYR A 225 65.23 115.59 -56.82
C TYR A 225 66.34 116.11 -57.75
N LYS A 226 66.59 115.46 -58.89
CA LYS A 226 67.52 115.95 -59.92
C LYS A 226 67.13 117.33 -60.47
N LEU A 227 65.83 117.61 -60.59
CA LEU A 227 65.31 118.91 -61.05
C LEU A 227 65.38 120.01 -59.99
N VAL A 228 65.16 119.67 -58.71
CA VAL A 228 65.06 120.64 -57.60
C VAL A 228 66.40 120.89 -56.91
N SER A 229 67.31 119.90 -56.84
CA SER A 229 68.54 120.00 -56.03
C SER A 229 69.85 119.99 -56.83
N GLY A 230 69.84 119.80 -58.15
CA GLY A 230 70.99 120.05 -59.03
C GLY A 230 72.30 119.29 -58.73
N SER A 231 72.29 118.09 -58.12
CA SER A 231 73.51 117.29 -57.92
C SER A 231 73.31 115.77 -57.99
N ASP A 232 74.26 115.06 -58.62
CA ASP A 232 74.28 113.61 -58.87
C ASP A 232 74.71 112.76 -57.64
N LYS A 233 73.94 112.78 -56.56
CA LYS A 233 74.07 111.75 -55.51
C LYS A 233 72.72 111.10 -55.21
N PRO A 234 72.58 109.77 -55.32
CA PRO A 234 71.35 109.09 -54.96
C PRO A 234 71.10 109.22 -53.47
N LEU A 235 69.87 109.53 -53.10
CA LEU A 235 69.41 109.63 -51.73
C LEU A 235 69.36 108.20 -51.13
N THR A 236 70.38 107.80 -50.38
CA THR A 236 70.26 106.68 -49.44
C THR A 236 69.39 107.13 -48.28
N LEU A 237 68.10 106.88 -48.38
CA LEU A 237 67.18 107.02 -47.26
C LEU A 237 67.43 105.85 -46.32
N TYR A 238 68.33 106.07 -45.35
CA TYR A 238 68.52 105.20 -44.20
C TYR A 238 67.21 105.12 -43.41
N MET A 239 66.38 104.11 -43.70
CA MET A 239 65.33 103.70 -42.79
C MET A 239 65.97 102.73 -41.80
N GLY A 240 66.09 103.19 -40.55
CA GLY A 240 66.78 102.48 -39.49
C GLY A 240 66.28 101.05 -39.32
N GLN A 241 67.22 100.10 -39.38
CA GLN A 241 67.09 98.85 -38.67
C GLN A 241 66.79 99.14 -37.19
N ARG A 242 65.59 98.78 -36.75
CA ARG A 242 65.40 98.19 -35.43
C ARG A 242 65.03 96.71 -35.62
N LYS A 243 66.08 95.88 -35.72
CA LYS A 243 66.14 94.52 -35.12
C LYS A 243 65.63 94.60 -33.68
N SER A 244 65.04 93.58 -33.03
CA SER A 244 64.62 92.22 -33.37
C SER A 244 64.19 91.56 -32.05
N GLY A 245 63.27 90.61 -32.11
CA GLY A 245 63.03 89.60 -31.05
C GLY A 245 62.05 90.05 -29.98
N SER A 246 61.15 89.22 -29.46
CA SER A 246 60.95 87.76 -29.55
C SER A 246 59.66 87.44 -28.77
N GLU A 247 58.94 86.38 -29.16
CA GLU A 247 58.32 85.34 -28.29
C GLU A 247 57.59 85.77 -26.98
N GLN A 248 56.46 85.25 -26.54
CA GLN A 248 55.75 83.97 -26.71
C GLN A 248 54.49 84.02 -25.81
N ARG A 249 53.47 83.21 -26.16
CA ARG A 249 52.47 82.55 -25.27
C ARG A 249 51.35 83.45 -24.68
N ARG A 250 50.08 83.14 -24.99
CA ARG A 250 49.16 82.23 -24.24
C ARG A 250 49.08 82.63 -22.76
N ASP A 251 47.95 83.18 -22.35
CA ASP A 251 46.75 82.41 -21.97
C ASP A 251 45.48 83.11 -22.47
#